data_AF-A0A843LWL0-F1
#
_entry.id   AF-A0A843LWL0-F1
#
_cell.length_a   1.000
_cell.length_b   1.000
_cell.length_c   1.000
_cell.angle_alpha   90.00
_cell.angle_beta   90.00
_cell.angle_gamma   90.00
#
_symmetry.space_group_name_H-M   'P 1'
#
loop_
_entity.id
_entity.type
_entity.pdbx_description
1 polymer ?
#
loop_
_entity_poly.entity_id
_entity_poly.type
_entity_poly.pdbx_seq_one_letter_code
_entity_poly.pdbx_strand_id
1 'polypeptide(L)'
;MADTTPPLSELVSWLYGMHKASASMYDAVRSYAENAEGFYADELNKAVYATERSGADIYTAISDIAGSTKNPPFQKFLSEYLTTVKTSWNPEWYLKKKLEEQRVEEKLPRRNVHPHYLCSQKSSSRYLWRGFYLP
;
A
#
# COMPACT_ATOMS: atom_id res chain seq x y z
N MET A 1 21.74 -3.48 5.53
CA MET A 1 21.10 -3.35 4.21
C MET A 1 19.82 -2.60 4.44
N ALA A 2 19.67 -1.39 3.87
CA ALA A 2 18.48 -0.58 4.11
C ALA A 2 17.27 -1.30 3.51
N ASP A 3 16.23 -1.48 4.32
CA ASP A 3 14.93 -2.02 3.96
C ASP A 3 14.25 -1.03 3.00
N THR A 4 14.70 -1.01 1.75
CA THR A 4 14.25 -0.10 0.69
C THR A 4 13.11 -0.77 -0.03
N THR A 5 12.03 -1.02 0.73
CA THR A 5 10.75 -1.33 0.10
C THR A 5 10.30 -0.05 -0.62
N PRO A 6 10.23 -0.03 -1.96
CA PRO A 6 9.75 1.15 -2.67
C PRO A 6 8.32 1.47 -2.23
N PRO A 7 7.86 2.72 -2.34
CA PRO A 7 6.50 3.04 -1.97
C PRO A 7 5.52 2.32 -2.91
N LEU A 8 4.48 1.70 -2.33
CA LEU A 8 3.45 0.97 -3.08
C LEU A 8 2.80 1.84 -4.18
N SER A 9 2.82 3.15 -4.03
CA SER A 9 2.30 4.11 -5.01
C SER A 9 3.00 4.05 -6.37
N GLU A 10 4.28 3.67 -6.40
CA GLU A 10 5.04 3.51 -7.65
C GLU A 10 4.48 2.33 -8.47
N LEU A 11 4.31 1.17 -7.82
CA LEU A 11 3.68 0.01 -8.44
C LEU A 11 2.25 0.31 -8.93
N VAL A 12 1.43 0.94 -8.09
CA VAL A 12 0.05 1.27 -8.45
C VAL A 12 0.02 2.25 -9.65
N SER A 13 0.93 3.23 -9.68
CA SER A 13 1.05 4.18 -10.79
C SER A 13 1.45 3.50 -12.08
N TRP A 14 2.38 2.56 -12.01
CA TRP A 14 2.84 1.79 -13.16
C TRP A 14 1.73 0.93 -13.74
N LEU A 15 1.06 0.13 -12.88
CA LEU A 15 -0.04 -0.73 -13.31
C LEU A 15 -1.18 0.09 -13.92
N TYR A 16 -1.52 1.23 -13.33
CA TYR A 16 -2.53 2.12 -13.89
C TYR A 16 -2.13 2.68 -15.26
N GLY A 17 -0.89 3.12 -15.42
CA GLY A 17 -0.37 3.63 -16.69
C GLY A 17 -0.44 2.60 -17.81
N MET A 18 -0.05 1.36 -17.50
CA MET A 18 -0.08 0.23 -18.44
C MET A 18 -1.52 -0.18 -18.80
N HIS A 19 -2.43 -0.25 -17.82
CA HIS A 19 -3.85 -0.52 -18.07
C HIS A 19 -4.49 0.56 -18.94
N LYS A 20 -4.19 1.84 -18.69
CA LYS A 20 -4.67 2.94 -19.53
C LYS A 20 -4.15 2.84 -20.98
N ALA A 21 -2.98 2.27 -21.17
CA ALA A 21 -2.42 1.95 -22.49
C ALA A 21 -3.00 0.66 -23.11
N SER A 22 -4.03 0.07 -22.49
CA SER A 22 -4.65 -1.21 -22.90
C SER A 22 -3.71 -2.41 -22.88
N ALA A 23 -2.63 -2.34 -22.09
CA ALA A 23 -1.75 -3.49 -21.89
C ALA A 23 -2.48 -4.57 -21.07
N SER A 24 -2.18 -5.84 -21.36
CA SER A 24 -2.70 -6.93 -20.54
C SER A 24 -2.12 -6.87 -19.13
N MET A 25 -2.81 -7.49 -18.15
CA MET A 25 -2.27 -7.55 -16.78
C MET A 25 -0.92 -8.26 -16.73
N TYR A 26 -0.74 -9.29 -17.56
CA TYR A 26 0.54 -9.99 -17.69
C TYR A 26 1.63 -9.04 -18.18
N ASP A 27 1.39 -8.28 -19.24
CA ASP A 27 2.38 -7.34 -19.79
C ASP A 27 2.70 -6.21 -18.79
N ALA A 28 1.70 -5.72 -18.06
CA ALA A 28 1.89 -4.69 -17.04
C ALA A 28 2.77 -5.18 -15.88
N VAL A 29 2.51 -6.40 -15.39
CA VAL A 29 3.27 -7.03 -14.30
C VAL A 29 4.68 -7.38 -14.76
N ARG A 30 4.81 -7.98 -15.94
CA ARG A 30 6.11 -8.30 -16.55
C ARG A 30 6.95 -7.05 -16.73
N SER A 31 6.38 -6.01 -17.32
CA SER A 31 7.07 -4.73 -17.52
C SER A 31 7.55 -4.13 -16.20
N TYR A 32 6.71 -4.11 -15.16
CA TYR A 32 7.13 -3.63 -13.85
C TYR A 32 8.26 -4.50 -13.27
N ALA A 33 8.14 -5.82 -13.35
CA ALA A 33 9.12 -6.74 -12.79
C ALA A 33 10.49 -6.70 -13.51
N GLU A 34 10.50 -6.33 -14.81
CA GLU A 34 11.72 -6.15 -15.60
C GLU A 34 12.38 -4.78 -15.42
N ASN A 35 11.60 -3.72 -15.12
CA ASN A 35 12.09 -2.33 -15.13
C ASN A 35 12.20 -1.68 -13.74
N ALA A 36 11.49 -2.21 -12.74
CA ALA A 36 11.56 -1.73 -11.37
C ALA A 36 12.57 -2.54 -10.56
N GLU A 37 13.14 -1.91 -9.54
CA GLU A 37 14.02 -2.56 -8.57
C GLU A 37 13.34 -2.62 -7.19
N GLY A 38 13.67 -3.64 -6.41
CA GLY A 38 13.25 -3.79 -5.02
C GLY A 38 12.12 -4.80 -4.79
N PHE A 39 11.63 -4.82 -3.56
CA PHE A 39 10.81 -5.92 -3.03
C PHE A 39 9.60 -6.28 -3.91
N TYR A 40 8.85 -5.30 -4.41
CA TYR A 40 7.67 -5.59 -5.23
C TYR A 40 8.02 -6.15 -6.60
N ALA A 41 9.13 -5.71 -7.21
CA ALA A 41 9.60 -6.25 -8.47
C ALA A 41 10.03 -7.72 -8.32
N ASP A 42 10.77 -8.02 -7.24
CA ASP A 42 11.20 -9.39 -6.93
C ASP A 42 10.02 -10.32 -6.66
N GLU A 43 9.00 -9.86 -5.92
CA GLU A 43 7.79 -10.65 -5.69
C GLU A 43 7.03 -10.87 -6.99
N LEU A 44 6.81 -9.84 -7.81
CA LEU A 44 6.09 -9.96 -9.08
C LEU A 44 6.85 -10.78 -10.12
N ASN A 45 8.19 -10.78 -10.10
CA ASN A 45 9.00 -11.67 -10.93
C ASN A 45 8.70 -13.14 -10.65
N LYS A 46 8.36 -13.51 -9.41
CA LYS A 46 7.94 -14.89 -9.09
C LYS A 46 6.62 -15.24 -9.79
N ALA A 47 5.69 -14.29 -9.90
CA ALA A 47 4.43 -14.51 -10.63
C ALA A 47 4.65 -14.62 -12.13
N VAL A 48 5.50 -13.76 -12.71
CA VAL A 48 5.87 -13.84 -14.14
C VAL A 48 6.53 -15.18 -14.42
N TYR A 49 7.50 -15.58 -13.60
CA TYR A 49 8.18 -16.87 -13.74
C TYR A 49 7.22 -18.06 -13.62
N ALA A 50 6.28 -18.04 -12.67
CA ALA A 50 5.26 -19.09 -12.55
C ALA A 50 4.35 -19.16 -13.79
N THR A 51 4.01 -18.01 -14.36
CA THR A 51 3.20 -17.91 -15.59
C THR A 51 3.95 -18.48 -16.79
N GLU A 52 5.21 -18.06 -17.01
CA GLU A 52 6.02 -18.49 -18.15
C GLU A 52 6.46 -19.96 -18.05
N ARG A 53 6.81 -20.43 -16.85
CA ARG A 53 7.37 -21.77 -16.64
C ARG A 53 6.29 -22.84 -16.53
N SER A 54 5.21 -22.55 -15.81
CA SER A 54 4.17 -23.53 -15.46
C SER A 54 2.89 -23.37 -16.29
N GLY A 55 2.79 -22.32 -17.11
CA GLY A 55 1.57 -22.00 -17.86
C GLY A 55 0.41 -21.58 -16.95
N ALA A 56 0.70 -21.21 -15.70
CA ALA A 56 -0.32 -20.75 -14.76
C ALA A 56 -0.88 -19.40 -15.23
N ASP A 57 -2.17 -19.17 -15.00
CA ASP A 57 -2.77 -17.86 -15.23
C ASP A 57 -2.16 -16.80 -14.30
N ILE A 58 -1.94 -15.58 -14.81
CA ILE A 58 -1.27 -14.51 -14.07
C ILE A 58 -2.04 -14.13 -12.79
N TYR A 59 -3.38 -14.23 -12.78
CA TYR A 59 -4.17 -13.93 -11.58
C TYR A 59 -4.03 -15.01 -10.52
N THR A 60 -3.88 -16.28 -10.92
CA THR A 60 -3.53 -17.37 -10.01
C THR A 60 -2.15 -17.15 -9.40
N ALA A 61 -1.16 -16.82 -10.23
CA ALA A 61 0.21 -16.57 -9.76
C ALA A 61 0.28 -15.38 -8.77
N ILE A 62 -0.48 -14.31 -9.04
CA ILE A 62 -0.62 -13.17 -8.11
C ILE A 62 -1.33 -13.57 -6.82
N SER A 63 -2.34 -14.45 -6.89
CA SER A 63 -3.04 -14.97 -5.71
C SER A 63 -2.09 -15.75 -4.78
N ASP A 64 -1.18 -16.53 -5.36
CA ASP A 64 -0.18 -17.28 -4.59
C ASP A 64 0.84 -16.35 -3.90
N ILE A 65 1.23 -15.26 -4.57
CA ILE A 65 2.05 -14.21 -3.95
C ILE A 65 1.28 -13.54 -2.81
N ALA A 66 0.01 -13.18 -3.02
CA ALA A 66 -0.81 -12.57 -1.99
C ALA A 66 -0.92 -13.46 -0.74
N GLY A 67 -0.93 -14.80 -0.90
CA GLY A 67 -0.93 -15.75 0.20
C GLY A 67 0.42 -15.93 0.90
N SER A 68 1.54 -15.66 0.22
CA SER A 68 2.90 -15.98 0.71
C SER A 68 3.73 -14.76 1.11
N THR A 69 3.35 -13.56 0.68
CA THR A 69 4.08 -12.33 0.97
C THR A 69 3.96 -11.92 2.44
N LYS A 70 5.06 -11.42 3.01
CA LYS A 70 5.13 -10.97 4.43
C LYS A 70 4.82 -9.48 4.60
N ASN A 71 4.44 -8.79 3.53
CA ASN A 71 4.19 -7.35 3.51
C ASN A 71 2.67 -7.08 3.55
N PRO A 72 2.08 -6.71 4.71
CA PRO A 72 0.63 -6.55 4.85
C PRO A 72 -0.02 -5.55 3.89
N PRO A 73 0.54 -4.35 3.64
CA PRO A 73 -0.08 -3.42 2.68
C PRO A 73 -0.05 -3.96 1.25
N PHE A 74 1.01 -4.69 0.86
CA PHE A 74 1.08 -5.32 -0.44
C PHE A 74 0.10 -6.49 -0.58
N GLN A 75 0.02 -7.36 0.43
CA GLN A 75 -0.96 -8.44 0.49
C GLN A 75 -2.40 -7.92 0.37
N LYS A 76 -2.72 -6.86 1.12
CA LYS A 76 -4.04 -6.21 1.06
C LYS A 76 -4.33 -5.67 -0.34
N PHE A 77 -3.37 -4.98 -0.94
CA PHE A 77 -3.50 -4.46 -2.30
C PHE A 77 -3.76 -5.57 -3.33
N LEU A 78 -2.97 -6.65 -3.33
CA LEU A 78 -3.16 -7.77 -4.26
C LEU A 78 -4.54 -8.42 -4.07
N SER A 79 -4.96 -8.62 -2.82
CA SER A 79 -6.25 -9.24 -2.50
C SER A 79 -7.44 -8.39 -2.97
N GLU A 80 -7.40 -7.08 -2.71
CA GLU A 80 -8.42 -6.13 -3.17
C GLU A 80 -8.44 -6.04 -4.71
N TYR A 81 -7.27 -6.02 -5.35
CA TYR A 81 -7.15 -6.00 -6.80
C TYR A 81 -7.78 -7.25 -7.44
N LEU A 82 -7.42 -8.45 -6.95
CA LEU A 82 -8.00 -9.71 -7.43
C LEU A 82 -9.52 -9.77 -7.22
N THR A 83 -10.01 -9.27 -6.09
CA THR A 83 -11.44 -9.19 -5.80
C THR A 83 -12.14 -8.26 -6.78
N THR A 84 -11.55 -7.11 -7.09
CA THR A 84 -12.07 -6.13 -8.05
C THR A 84 -12.17 -6.74 -9.45
N VAL A 85 -11.11 -7.41 -9.91
CA VAL A 85 -11.10 -8.07 -11.22
C VAL A 85 -12.23 -9.10 -11.31
N LYS A 86 -12.40 -9.94 -10.28
CA LYS A 86 -13.45 -10.96 -10.23
C LYS A 86 -14.88 -10.39 -10.21
N THR A 87 -15.10 -9.29 -9.51
CA THR A 87 -16.45 -8.78 -9.21
C THR A 87 -16.92 -7.70 -10.18
N SER A 88 -16.03 -6.81 -10.60
CA SER A 88 -16.40 -5.60 -11.34
C SER A 88 -15.91 -5.58 -12.78
N TRP A 89 -14.99 -6.48 -13.15
CA TRP A 89 -14.32 -6.53 -14.46
C TRP A 89 -13.67 -5.20 -14.89
N ASN A 90 -13.53 -4.23 -13.97
CA ASN A 90 -12.95 -2.92 -14.23
C ASN A 90 -11.78 -2.64 -13.27
N PRO A 91 -10.61 -3.25 -13.51
CA PRO A 91 -9.41 -3.03 -12.70
C PRO A 91 -8.89 -1.58 -12.80
N GLU A 92 -9.13 -0.91 -13.93
CA GLU A 92 -8.69 0.47 -14.14
C GLU A 92 -9.30 1.42 -13.11
N TRP A 93 -10.60 1.31 -12.85
CA TRP A 93 -11.29 2.17 -11.89
C TRP A 93 -10.72 2.01 -10.47
N TYR A 94 -10.39 0.78 -10.05
CA TYR A 94 -9.78 0.53 -8.75
C TYR A 94 -8.37 1.10 -8.65
N LEU A 95 -7.54 0.91 -9.68
CA LEU A 95 -6.19 1.46 -9.73
C LEU A 95 -6.21 3.00 -9.68
N LYS A 96 -7.14 3.62 -10.44
CA LYS A 96 -7.35 5.08 -10.40
C LYS A 96 -7.74 5.56 -9.02
N LYS A 97 -8.70 4.89 -8.37
CA LYS A 97 -9.15 5.23 -7.01
C LYS A 97 -8.00 5.12 -6.00
N LYS A 98 -7.18 4.07 -6.09
CA LYS A 98 -6.00 3.92 -5.22
C LYS A 98 -4.97 5.03 -5.40
N LEU A 99 -4.76 5.49 -6.64
CA LEU A 99 -3.89 6.65 -6.88
C LEU A 99 -4.45 7.94 -6.29
N GLU A 100 -5.76 8.15 -6.36
CA GLU A 100 -6.41 9.31 -5.76
C GLU A 100 -6.31 9.27 -4.22
N GLU A 101 -6.55 8.11 -3.59
CA GLU A 101 -6.37 7.91 -2.14
C GLU A 101 -4.92 8.25 -1.71
N GLN A 102 -3.92 7.75 -2.44
CA GLN A 102 -2.50 7.99 -2.14
C GLN A 102 -2.09 9.46 -2.33
N ARG A 103 -2.61 10.13 -3.38
CA ARG A 103 -2.37 11.57 -3.59
C ARG A 103 -3.01 12.44 -2.51
N VAL A 104 -4.13 12.01 -1.94
CA VAL A 104 -4.77 12.71 -0.82
C VAL A 104 -3.97 12.51 0.47
N GLU A 105 -3.46 11.30 0.74
CA GLU A 105 -2.57 11.05 1.88
C GLU A 105 -1.25 11.83 1.80
N GLU A 106 -0.69 12.00 0.61
CA GLU A 106 0.53 12.80 0.40
C GLU A 106 0.28 14.32 0.61
N LYS A 107 -0.95 14.79 0.34
CA LYS A 107 -1.36 16.18 0.57
C LYS A 107 -1.74 16.48 2.02
N LEU A 108 -1.98 15.46 2.84
CA LEU A 108 -2.18 15.67 4.26
C LEU A 108 -0.79 15.90 4.89
N PRO A 109 -0.50 17.09 5.44
CA PRO A 109 0.76 17.28 6.14
C PRO A 109 0.85 16.22 7.23
N ARG A 110 1.93 15.44 7.23
CA ARG A 110 2.28 14.55 8.34
C ARG A 110 2.29 15.40 9.60
N ARG A 111 1.17 15.45 10.31
CA ARG A 111 1.09 16.09 11.61
C ARG A 111 1.93 15.20 12.51
N ASN A 112 3.17 15.63 12.71
CA ASN A 112 4.09 15.10 13.71
C ASN A 112 3.31 14.91 15.02
N VAL A 113 2.87 13.68 15.29
CA VAL A 113 2.49 13.29 16.63
C VAL A 113 3.81 13.04 17.34
N HIS A 114 4.38 14.13 17.87
CA HIS A 114 5.42 14.05 18.88
C HIS A 114 4.96 13.08 19.98
N PRO A 115 5.71 12.03 20.32
CA PRO A 115 5.45 11.29 21.55
C PRO A 115 5.93 12.17 22.71
N HIS A 116 5.07 13.09 23.17
CA HIS A 116 5.29 13.72 24.46
C HIS A 116 4.95 12.70 25.55
N TYR A 117 6.01 12.10 26.08
CA TYR A 117 6.07 11.43 27.37
C TYR A 117 5.12 12.08 28.38
N LEU A 118 4.05 11.40 28.76
CA LEU A 118 3.41 11.65 30.05
C LEU A 118 3.97 10.65 31.05
N CYS A 119 5.10 11.09 31.59
CA CYS A 119 5.72 10.65 32.82
C CYS A 119 4.67 10.41 33.92
N SER A 120 4.79 9.25 34.54
CA SER A 120 4.23 8.91 35.83
C SER A 120 4.60 9.97 36.88
N GLN A 121 3.62 10.64 37.48
CA GLN A 121 3.72 11.19 38.84
C GLN A 121 2.33 11.63 39.33
N LYS A 122 1.55 10.68 39.85
CA LYS A 122 0.55 10.99 40.88
C LYS A 122 1.27 10.96 42.22
N SER A 123 1.81 12.11 42.63
CA SER A 123 2.22 12.33 44.02
C SER A 123 1.78 13.73 44.47
N SER A 124 0.87 13.70 45.44
CA SER A 124 0.80 14.59 46.60
C SER A 124 0.39 16.06 46.45
N SER A 125 -0.65 16.36 47.24
CA SER A 125 -0.79 17.54 48.11
C SER A 125 -1.06 18.90 47.46
N ARG A 126 -2.28 19.43 47.62
CA ARG A 126 -2.76 20.31 48.73
C ARG A 126 -2.42 21.79 48.48
N TYR A 127 -3.26 22.67 49.05
CA TYR A 127 -3.30 24.15 49.03
C TYR A 127 -4.19 24.75 47.91
N LEU A 128 -5.45 25.14 48.17
CA LEU A 128 -5.98 26.35 48.87
C LEU A 128 -5.59 27.67 48.19
N TRP A 129 -6.58 28.43 47.68
CA TRP A 129 -7.06 29.74 48.22
C TRP A 129 -7.95 30.50 47.20
N ARG A 130 -9.16 30.84 47.69
CA ARG A 130 -10.01 32.04 47.48
C ARG A 130 -9.91 32.88 46.18
N GLY A 131 -11.10 33.15 45.60
CA GLY A 131 -11.76 34.47 45.73
C GLY A 131 -11.95 35.33 44.47
N PHE A 132 -13.12 36.00 44.42
CA PHE A 132 -13.51 37.20 43.64
C PHE A 132 -13.85 37.00 42.13
N TYR A 133 -14.89 37.59 41.51
CA TYR A 133 -16.02 38.47 41.89
C TYR A 133 -17.04 38.48 40.72
N LEU A 134 -18.30 38.87 40.98
CA LEU A 134 -19.43 39.11 40.05
C LEU A 134 -19.14 40.24 39.01
N PRO A 135 -19.96 40.38 37.94
CA PRO A 135 -21.25 41.11 38.01
C PRO A 135 -22.50 40.25 37.78
#